data_AF-A0A5N6RU66-F1
#
_entry.id   AF-A0A5N6RU66-F1
#
_cell.length_a   1.000
_cell.length_b   1.000
_cell.length_c   1.000
_cell.angle_alpha   90.00
_cell.angle_beta   90.00
_cell.angle_gamma   90.00
#
_symmetry.space_group_name_H-M   'P 1'
#
loop_
_entity.id
_entity.type
_entity.pdbx_description
1 polymer ?
#
loop_
_entity_poly.entity_id
_entity_poly.type
_entity_poly.pdbx_seq_one_letter_code
_entity_poly.pdbx_strand_id
1 'polypeptide(L)'
;MDGFFHTQNKKHVHPPKHVNKRLNPAQVRLLETSFAANNKLDAELKLHLAKQLGIPPRQVAVWFQNKRARRKTQSLEQRIENALVEKRRLEKEVERLQGELGKAREMAALALMKQTGPQVCCNLSCSFDENGGFLPIDGELFASLIGE
;
A
#
# COMPACT_ATOMS: atom_id res chain seq x y z
N MET A 1 78.86 -24.14 -17.96
CA MET A 1 77.74 -23.36 -18.56
C MET A 1 76.54 -23.64 -17.68
N ASP A 2 76.51 -22.92 -16.56
CA ASP A 2 75.67 -23.19 -15.40
C ASP A 2 74.48 -22.24 -15.42
N GLY A 3 73.28 -22.79 -15.53
CA GLY A 3 72.02 -22.04 -15.62
C GLY A 3 71.00 -22.58 -14.64
N PHE A 4 71.32 -22.56 -13.34
CA PHE A 4 70.44 -22.93 -12.25
C PHE A 4 69.40 -21.81 -12.05
N PHE A 5 68.16 -22.02 -12.50
CA PHE A 5 67.05 -21.09 -12.29
C PHE A 5 66.72 -20.98 -10.79
N HIS A 6 67.17 -19.90 -10.14
CA HIS A 6 66.68 -19.49 -8.83
C HIS A 6 65.26 -18.95 -8.96
N THR A 7 64.26 -19.78 -8.65
CA THR A 7 62.89 -19.31 -8.42
C THR A 7 62.81 -18.68 -7.04
N GLN A 8 62.69 -17.35 -7.01
CA GLN A 8 62.46 -16.57 -5.80
C GLN A 8 61.05 -16.90 -5.27
N ASN A 9 61.00 -17.72 -4.23
CA ASN A 9 59.78 -18.01 -3.47
C ASN A 9 59.36 -16.76 -2.69
N LYS A 10 58.58 -15.87 -3.33
CA LYS A 10 57.88 -14.76 -2.68
C LYS A 10 56.85 -15.37 -1.73
N LYS A 11 57.24 -15.50 -0.46
CA LYS A 11 56.32 -15.81 0.64
C LYS A 11 55.22 -14.75 0.64
N HIS A 12 54.05 -15.09 0.11
CA HIS A 12 52.84 -14.31 0.28
C HIS A 12 52.50 -14.28 1.77
N VAL A 13 52.91 -13.21 2.45
CA VAL A 13 52.45 -12.90 3.80
C VAL A 13 50.97 -12.57 3.66
N HIS A 14 50.12 -13.54 4.00
CA HIS A 14 48.69 -13.26 4.15
C HIS A 14 48.54 -12.17 5.22
N PRO A 15 47.82 -11.06 4.92
CA PRO A 15 47.57 -10.04 5.93
C PRO A 15 46.85 -10.68 7.13
N PRO A 16 47.19 -10.27 8.37
CA PRO A 16 46.65 -10.89 9.56
C PRO A 16 45.11 -10.85 9.52
N LYS A 17 44.49 -12.01 9.78
CA LYS A 17 43.03 -12.15 9.87
C LYS A 17 42.50 -11.08 10.82
N HIS A 18 41.75 -10.12 10.28
CA HIS A 18 41.17 -9.04 11.07
C HIS A 18 40.26 -9.61 12.14
N VAL A 19 40.73 -9.62 13.39
CA VAL A 19 39.98 -10.08 14.55
C VAL A 19 38.76 -9.16 14.70
N ASN A 20 37.56 -9.72 14.61
CA ASN A 20 36.30 -8.99 14.79
C ASN A 20 36.15 -8.58 16.26
N LYS A 21 36.87 -7.54 16.67
CA LYS A 21 36.70 -6.92 17.97
C LYS A 21 35.48 -6.01 17.92
N ARG A 22 34.58 -6.16 18.88
CA ARG A 22 33.39 -5.31 19.06
C ARG A 22 33.86 -3.88 19.33
N LEU A 23 33.27 -2.91 18.64
CA LEU A 23 33.61 -1.50 18.82
C LEU A 23 33.21 -1.03 20.21
N ASN A 24 34.08 -0.28 20.88
CA ASN A 24 33.82 0.34 22.17
C ASN A 24 32.76 1.44 22.02
N PRO A 25 31.92 1.76 23.03
CA PRO A 25 30.90 2.81 22.88
C PRO A 25 31.48 4.17 22.49
N ALA A 26 32.68 4.54 22.94
CA ALA A 26 33.34 5.77 22.50
C ALA A 26 33.63 5.79 20.99
N GLN A 27 34.06 4.66 20.42
CA GLN A 27 34.29 4.52 18.99
C GLN A 27 32.96 4.62 18.22
N VAL A 28 31.90 4.00 18.74
CA VAL A 28 30.56 4.07 18.15
C VAL A 28 30.05 5.51 18.13
N ARG A 29 30.18 6.28 19.23
CA ARG A 29 29.72 7.68 19.29
C ARG A 29 30.39 8.56 18.23
N LEU A 30 31.69 8.38 18.00
CA LEU A 30 32.39 9.14 16.96
C LEU A 30 31.89 8.77 15.56
N LEU A 31 31.73 7.46 15.29
CA LEU A 31 31.16 6.98 14.03
C LEU A 31 29.74 7.53 13.80
N GLU A 32 28.92 7.59 14.85
CA GLU A 32 27.57 8.16 14.78
C GLU A 32 27.57 9.67 14.51
N THR A 33 28.46 10.41 15.16
CA THR A 33 28.63 11.86 14.93
C THR A 33 29.06 12.12 13.49
N SER A 34 30.05 11.37 12.99
CA SER A 34 30.50 11.47 11.61
C SER A 34 29.40 11.09 10.62
N PHE A 35 28.65 10.02 10.89
CA PHE A 35 27.54 9.57 10.04
C PHE A 35 26.40 10.58 9.98
N ALA A 36 26.13 11.30 11.08
CA ALA A 36 25.13 12.36 11.13
C ALA A 36 25.52 13.54 10.24
N ALA A 37 26.81 13.89 10.18
CA ALA A 37 27.33 14.95 9.31
C ALA A 37 27.40 14.51 7.83
N ASN A 38 27.92 13.31 7.55
CA ASN A 38 27.99 12.74 6.21
C ASN A 38 27.63 11.25 6.23
N ASN A 39 26.50 10.90 5.60
CA ASN A 39 26.03 9.52 5.49
C ASN A 39 26.82 8.71 4.43
N LYS A 40 27.51 9.38 3.50
CA LYS A 40 28.39 8.74 2.52
C LYS A 40 29.78 8.59 3.11
N LEU A 41 30.33 7.38 2.98
CA LEU A 41 31.67 7.08 3.46
C LEU A 41 32.66 7.21 2.30
N ASP A 42 33.31 8.36 2.21
CA ASP A 42 34.35 8.61 1.22
C ASP A 42 35.66 7.90 1.60
N ALA A 43 36.55 7.69 0.62
CA ALA A 43 37.80 6.97 0.84
C ALA A 43 38.71 7.68 1.85
N GLU A 44 38.81 9.01 1.76
CA GLU A 44 39.58 9.84 2.67
C GLU A 44 39.00 9.83 4.09
N LEU A 45 37.69 10.06 4.22
CA LEU A 45 36.98 10.01 5.51
C LEU A 45 37.15 8.63 6.18
N LYS A 46 37.04 7.55 5.41
CA LYS A 46 37.25 6.19 5.91
C LYS A 46 38.65 6.00 6.50
N LEU A 47 39.69 6.48 5.82
CA LEU A 47 41.06 6.39 6.30
C LEU A 47 41.28 7.28 7.54
N HIS A 48 40.71 8.49 7.55
CA HIS A 48 40.76 9.40 8.69
C HIS A 48 40.12 8.78 9.93
N LEU A 49 38.88 8.30 9.81
CA LEU A 49 38.16 7.64 10.91
C LEU A 49 38.88 6.39 11.40
N ALA A 50 39.42 5.56 10.49
CA ALA A 50 40.17 4.37 10.85
C ALA A 50 41.40 4.70 11.70
N LYS A 51 42.16 5.74 11.31
CA LYS A 51 43.32 6.22 12.07
C LYS A 51 42.91 6.78 13.42
N GLN A 52 41.89 7.65 13.47
CA GLN A 52 41.43 8.29 14.70
C GLN A 52 40.87 7.29 15.72
N LEU A 53 40.20 6.24 15.23
CA LEU A 53 39.57 5.21 16.06
C LEU A 53 40.50 4.04 16.42
N GLY A 54 41.66 3.94 15.74
CA GLY A 54 42.59 2.81 15.88
C GLY A 54 41.99 1.48 15.40
N ILE A 55 41.09 1.50 14.42
CA ILE A 55 40.40 0.30 13.90
C ILE A 55 40.66 0.10 12.41
N PRO A 56 40.55 -1.13 11.87
CA PRO A 56 40.70 -1.38 10.45
C PRO A 56 39.68 -0.59 9.60
N PRO A 57 40.10 -0.01 8.45
CA PRO A 57 39.18 0.68 7.52
C PRO A 57 37.97 -0.15 7.09
N ARG A 58 38.14 -1.49 7.03
CA ARG A 58 37.04 -2.43 6.75
C ARG A 58 35.96 -2.39 7.84
N GLN A 59 36.33 -2.27 9.11
CA GLN A 59 35.34 -2.18 10.21
C GLN A 59 34.54 -0.88 10.10
N VAL A 60 35.16 0.25 9.75
CA VAL A 60 34.46 1.51 9.46
C VAL A 60 33.47 1.31 8.31
N ALA A 61 33.90 0.70 7.21
CA ALA A 61 33.03 0.44 6.06
C ALA A 61 31.82 -0.43 6.40
N VAL A 62 32.04 -1.56 7.09
CA VAL A 62 30.98 -2.46 7.55
C VAL A 62 30.03 -1.75 8.52
N TRP A 63 30.56 -0.93 9.43
CA TRP A 63 29.73 -0.18 10.35
C TRP A 63 28.81 0.81 9.62
N PHE A 64 29.32 1.56 8.64
CA PHE A 64 28.51 2.49 7.83
C PHE A 64 27.45 1.74 7.01
N GLN A 65 27.81 0.60 6.42
CA GLN A 65 26.86 -0.26 5.71
C GLN A 65 25.74 -0.74 6.65
N ASN A 66 26.09 -1.25 7.83
CA ASN A 66 25.12 -1.70 8.83
C ASN A 66 24.25 -0.56 9.36
N LYS A 67 24.81 0.64 9.57
CA LYS A 67 24.04 1.81 10.01
C LYS A 67 23.00 2.21 8.95
N ARG A 68 23.37 2.21 7.67
CA ARG A 68 22.43 2.45 6.55
C ARG A 68 21.37 1.37 6.45
N ALA A 69 21.75 0.10 6.56
CA ALA A 69 20.82 -1.02 6.55
C ALA A 69 19.79 -0.88 7.67
N ARG A 70 20.24 -0.60 8.91
CA ARG A 70 19.35 -0.37 10.06
C ARG A 70 18.41 0.80 9.84
N ARG A 71 18.89 1.94 9.34
CA ARG A 71 18.02 3.10 9.01
C ARG A 71 16.96 2.74 7.97
N LYS A 72 17.32 1.97 6.94
CA LYS A 72 16.37 1.49 5.93
C LYS A 72 15.31 0.58 6.55
N THR A 73 15.73 -0.38 7.37
CA THR A 73 14.81 -1.28 8.08
C THR A 73 13.85 -0.50 8.98
N GLN A 74 14.34 0.43 9.80
CA GLN A 74 13.50 1.27 10.67
C GLN A 74 12.48 2.10 9.87
N SER A 75 12.90 2.66 8.73
CA SER A 75 11.99 3.40 7.85
C SER A 75 10.90 2.49 7.25
N LEU A 76 11.24 1.25 6.88
CA LEU A 76 10.28 0.28 6.38
C LEU A 76 9.31 -0.17 7.46
N GLU A 77 9.81 -0.48 8.66
CA GLU A 77 8.99 -0.84 9.81
C GLU A 77 7.95 0.26 10.11
N GLN A 78 8.38 1.53 10.16
CA GLN A 78 7.45 2.65 10.36
C GLN A 78 6.40 2.77 9.25
N ARG A 79 6.79 2.55 7.99
CA ARG A 79 5.86 2.59 6.85
C ARG A 79 4.84 1.46 6.92
N ILE A 80 5.26 0.27 7.34
CA ILE A 80 4.38 -0.88 7.53
C ILE A 80 3.37 -0.57 8.64
N GLU A 81 3.83 -0.04 9.78
CA GLU A 81 2.95 0.33 10.89
C GLU A 81 1.89 1.35 10.45
N ASN A 82 2.30 2.42 9.76
CA ASN A 82 1.37 3.41 9.24
C ASN A 82 0.35 2.80 8.27
N ALA A 83 0.79 1.89 7.39
CA ALA A 83 -0.10 1.21 6.45
C ALA A 83 -1.11 0.30 7.15
N LEU A 84 -0.73 -0.36 8.26
CA LEU A 84 -1.64 -1.19 9.06
C LEU A 84 -2.70 -0.34 9.76
N VAL A 85 -2.34 0.84 10.27
CA VAL A 85 -3.28 1.79 10.87
C VAL A 85 -4.30 2.27 9.83
N GLU A 86 -3.85 2.68 8.65
CA GLU A 86 -4.75 3.12 7.58
C GLU A 86 -5.63 1.99 7.06
N LYS A 87 -5.08 0.77 6.91
CA LYS A 87 -5.88 -0.41 6.55
C LYS A 87 -7.04 -0.60 7.54
N ARG A 88 -6.76 -0.58 8.85
CA ARG A 88 -7.78 -0.75 9.90
C ARG A 88 -8.84 0.35 9.83
N ARG A 89 -8.43 1.59 9.56
CA ARG A 89 -9.36 2.71 9.39
C ARG A 89 -10.27 2.50 8.19
N LEU A 90 -9.71 2.11 7.04
CA LEU A 90 -10.46 1.83 5.82
C LEU A 90 -11.41 0.64 6.00
N GLU A 91 -11.01 -0.42 6.71
CA GLU A 91 -11.88 -1.56 7.02
C GLU A 91 -13.14 -1.12 7.79
N LYS A 92 -12.99 -0.24 8.79
CA LYS A 92 -14.14 0.33 9.53
C LYS A 92 -15.04 1.19 8.64
N GLU A 93 -14.43 1.96 7.74
CA GLU A 93 -15.20 2.82 6.83
C GLU A 93 -15.98 1.99 5.81
N VAL A 94 -15.39 0.89 5.31
CA VAL A 94 -16.06 -0.07 4.44
C VAL A 94 -17.25 -0.70 5.16
N GLU A 95 -17.08 -1.16 6.40
CA GLU A 95 -18.17 -1.72 7.21
C GLU A 95 -19.31 -0.70 7.42
N ARG A 96 -18.97 0.56 7.75
CA ARG A 96 -19.93 1.65 7.90
C ARG A 96 -20.74 1.88 6.62
N LEU A 97 -20.05 2.02 5.48
CA LEU A 97 -20.68 2.28 4.19
C LEU A 97 -21.53 1.08 3.73
N GLN A 98 -21.10 -0.15 3.99
CA GLN A 98 -21.91 -1.34 3.73
C GLN A 98 -23.20 -1.35 4.55
N GLY A 99 -23.15 -0.95 5.83
CA GLY A 99 -24.32 -0.80 6.67
C GLY A 99 -25.29 0.28 6.16
N GLU A 100 -24.77 1.42 5.72
CA GLU A 100 -25.58 2.49 5.12
C GLU A 100 -26.23 2.05 3.81
N LEU A 101 -25.49 1.37 2.94
CA LEU A 101 -26.01 0.80 1.71
C LEU A 101 -27.12 -0.24 1.98
N GLY A 102 -26.96 -1.07 3.01
CA GLY A 102 -27.98 -2.03 3.44
C GLY A 102 -29.28 -1.33 3.84
N LYS A 103 -29.20 -0.32 4.71
CA LYS A 103 -30.35 0.48 5.14
C LYS A 103 -31.03 1.19 3.96
N ALA A 104 -30.25 1.76 3.05
CA ALA A 104 -30.78 2.42 1.85
C ALA A 104 -31.52 1.45 0.93
N ARG A 105 -30.98 0.24 0.74
CA ARG A 105 -31.63 -0.84 -0.03
C ARG A 105 -32.95 -1.27 0.62
N GLU A 106 -32.96 -1.46 1.93
CA GLU A 106 -34.18 -1.81 2.67
C GLU A 106 -35.24 -0.70 2.58
N MET A 107 -34.85 0.56 2.76
CA MET A 107 -35.73 1.71 2.61
C MET A 107 -36.33 1.79 1.20
N ALA A 108 -35.52 1.55 0.15
CA ALA A 108 -36.01 1.53 -1.22
C ALA A 108 -37.00 0.37 -1.47
N ALA A 109 -36.75 -0.81 -0.91
CA ALA A 109 -37.68 -1.94 -1.00
C ALA A 109 -39.00 -1.66 -0.27
N LEU A 110 -38.95 -1.06 0.92
CA LEU A 110 -40.13 -0.62 1.68
C LEU A 110 -40.93 0.45 0.92
N ALA A 111 -40.25 1.38 0.23
CA ALA A 111 -40.90 2.39 -0.59
C ALA A 111 -41.63 1.79 -1.80
N LEU A 112 -41.08 0.71 -2.40
CA LEU A 112 -41.73 0.00 -3.50
C LEU A 112 -42.97 -0.78 -3.03
N MET A 113 -42.91 -1.49 -1.90
CA MET A 113 -44.07 -2.24 -1.39
C MET A 113 -45.21 -1.35 -0.88
N LYS A 114 -44.91 -0.13 -0.43
CA LYS A 114 -45.94 0.86 -0.04
C LYS A 114 -46.74 1.39 -1.25
N GLN A 115 -46.22 1.23 -2.47
CA GLN A 115 -46.97 1.50 -3.70
C GLN A 115 -47.88 0.33 -4.11
N THR A 116 -47.80 -0.81 -3.40
CA THR A 116 -48.67 -1.99 -3.58
C THR A 116 -49.48 -2.27 -2.31
N GLY A 117 -50.25 -1.29 -1.82
CA GLY A 117 -51.45 -1.50 -1.01
C GLY A 117 -52.68 -1.61 -1.92
N PRO A 118 -53.82 -2.19 -1.50
CA PRO A 118 -54.81 -2.77 -2.41
C PRO A 118 -55.23 -1.77 -3.48
N GLN A 119 -54.77 -2.03 -4.72
CA GLN A 119 -55.55 -1.66 -5.88
C GLN A 119 -56.92 -2.28 -5.65
N VAL A 120 -57.90 -1.44 -5.30
CA VAL A 120 -59.28 -1.80 -5.55
C VAL A 120 -59.36 -1.86 -7.07
N CYS A 121 -59.13 -3.05 -7.64
CA CYS A 121 -59.61 -3.38 -8.96
C CYS A 121 -61.14 -3.36 -8.88
N CYS A 122 -61.72 -2.16 -8.86
CA CYS A 122 -63.13 -1.94 -9.08
C CYS A 122 -63.28 -1.53 -10.54
N ASN A 123 -63.73 -2.52 -11.31
CA ASN A 123 -64.47 -2.40 -12.57
C ASN A 123 -63.76 -1.76 -13.76
N LEU A 124 -62.71 -2.41 -14.23
CA LEU A 124 -62.61 -2.59 -15.68
C LEU A 124 -61.97 -3.93 -15.99
N SER A 125 -62.76 -4.84 -16.53
CA SER A 125 -62.25 -6.04 -17.19
C SER A 125 -61.43 -5.57 -18.39
N CYS A 126 -60.11 -5.44 -18.24
CA CYS A 126 -59.24 -5.27 -19.41
C CYS A 126 -58.87 -6.65 -19.95
N SER A 127 -59.66 -7.12 -20.91
CA SER A 127 -59.15 -8.05 -21.90
C SER A 127 -58.07 -7.31 -22.68
N PHE A 128 -56.88 -7.90 -22.79
CA PHE A 128 -55.82 -7.38 -23.61
C PHE A 128 -56.07 -7.82 -25.06
N ASP A 129 -56.35 -6.86 -25.94
CA ASP A 129 -56.39 -7.12 -27.38
C ASP A 129 -55.09 -6.60 -28.00
N GLU A 130 -54.50 -7.38 -28.92
CA GLU A 130 -53.15 -7.16 -29.48
C GLU A 130 -52.95 -5.86 -30.29
N ASN A 131 -53.93 -4.95 -30.34
CA ASN A 131 -53.88 -3.74 -31.18
C ASN A 131 -53.94 -2.40 -30.40
N GLY A 132 -53.82 -2.40 -29.07
CA GLY A 132 -53.37 -1.23 -28.30
C GLY A 132 -54.18 0.07 -28.45
N GLY A 133 -55.50 0.04 -28.27
CA GLY A 133 -56.33 1.25 -28.16
C GLY A 133 -57.39 1.13 -27.06
N PHE A 134 -57.58 2.19 -26.27
CA PHE A 134 -58.56 2.25 -25.18
C PHE A 134 -59.60 3.36 -25.45
N LEU A 135 -60.88 3.00 -25.51
CA LEU A 135 -61.99 3.96 -25.52
C LEU A 135 -62.94 3.67 -24.34
N PRO A 136 -63.35 4.68 -23.55
CA PRO A 136 -64.30 4.49 -22.46
C PRO A 136 -65.74 4.43 -22.98
N ILE A 137 -66.52 3.52 -22.40
CA ILE A 137 -67.94 3.33 -22.68
C ILE A 137 -68.72 4.09 -21.60
N ASP A 138 -69.57 5.03 -22.02
CA ASP A 138 -70.97 5.18 -21.60
C ASP A 138 -71.42 6.65 -21.64
N GLY A 139 -72.52 6.90 -22.36
CA GLY A 139 -73.32 8.12 -22.24
C GLY A 139 -73.76 8.71 -23.58
N GLU A 140 -74.74 8.08 -24.21
CA GLU A 140 -75.44 8.59 -25.39
C GLU A 140 -75.88 10.07 -25.23
N LEU A 141 -75.52 10.93 -26.19
CA LEU A 141 -76.34 12.07 -26.57
C LEU A 141 -76.18 12.38 -28.07
N PHE A 142 -77.08 11.76 -28.84
CA PHE A 142 -77.95 12.41 -29.82
C PHE A 142 -77.34 13.15 -31.03
N ALA A 143 -77.56 12.51 -32.19
CA ALA A 143 -78.06 13.07 -33.45
C ALA A 143 -77.09 13.62 -34.52
N SER A 144 -77.47 13.24 -35.75
CA SER A 144 -76.98 13.63 -37.08
C SER A 144 -75.59 13.07 -37.44
N LEU A 145 -75.45 12.21 -38.46
CA LEU A 145 -75.91 12.46 -39.83
C LEU A 145 -75.93 11.13 -40.62
N ILE A 146 -77.10 10.78 -41.16
CA ILE A 146 -77.21 9.89 -42.34
C ILE A 146 -76.85 10.71 -43.58
N GLY A 147 -76.10 10.10 -44.50
CA GLY A 147 -75.84 10.58 -45.87
C GLY A 147 -74.33 10.71 -46.11
N GLU A 148 -73.69 9.99 -47.03
CA GLU A 148 -74.12 9.19 -48.19
C GLU A 148 -73.26 7.92 -48.31
#